data_AF-A0A1Y3ERK7-F1
#
_entry.id   AF-A0A1Y3ERK7-F1
#
_cell.length_a   1.000
_cell.length_b   1.000
_cell.length_c   1.000
_cell.angle_alpha   90.00
_cell.angle_beta   90.00
_cell.angle_gamma   90.00
#
_symmetry.space_group_name_H-M   'P 1'
#
loop_
_entity.id
_entity.type
_entity.pdbx_description
1 polymer ?
#
loop_
_entity_poly.entity_id
_entity_poly.type
_entity_poly.pdbx_seq_one_letter_code
_entity_poly.pdbx_strand_id
1 'polypeptide(L)'
;MLSAVQRNIVAVQSQITAAWNCTDPALRFGSIPRLVAVSKRKPVVDICAAYAAGQRHFGENYVQELIEKANDEQLLVACPDIRWHFIGHLQLNKVRKLIENVPNLHVVRNGRLGEAC
;
A
#
# COMPACT_ATOMS: atom_id res chain seq x y z
N MET A 1 -4.45 -1.11 24.34
CA MET A 1 -5.37 -0.21 23.60
C MET A 1 -4.82 -0.05 22.19
N LEU A 2 -5.65 -0.16 21.15
CA LEU A 2 -5.18 0.02 19.75
C LEU A 2 -4.71 1.46 19.50
N SER A 3 -3.70 1.65 18.65
CA SER A 3 -3.28 2.98 18.18
C SER A 3 -4.34 3.62 17.28
N ALA A 4 -4.21 4.92 17.02
CA ALA A 4 -5.11 5.62 16.08
C ALA A 4 -5.04 5.02 14.67
N VAL A 5 -3.83 4.67 14.20
CA VAL A 5 -3.62 4.02 12.90
C VAL A 5 -4.32 2.67 12.84
N GLN A 6 -4.17 1.84 13.88
CA GLN A 6 -4.81 0.52 13.94
C GLN A 6 -6.34 0.64 13.87
N ARG A 7 -6.93 1.56 14.62
CA ARG A 7 -8.38 1.81 14.57
C ARG A 7 -8.84 2.24 13.19
N ASN A 8 -8.08 3.13 12.53
CA ASN A 8 -8.42 3.61 11.20
C ASN A 8 -8.37 2.49 10.14
N ILE A 9 -7.35 1.62 10.19
CA ILE A 9 -7.25 0.47 9.27
C ILE A 9 -8.46 -0.45 9.43
N VAL A 10 -8.79 -0.84 10.66
CA VAL A 10 -9.94 -1.72 10.94
C VAL A 10 -11.25 -1.07 10.49
N ALA A 11 -11.42 0.23 10.73
CA ALA A 11 -12.62 0.96 10.31
C ALA A 11 -12.77 0.98 8.78
N VAL A 12 -11.70 1.29 8.04
CA VAL A 12 -11.73 1.33 6.57
C VAL A 12 -11.95 -0.07 5.98
N GLN A 13 -11.31 -1.11 6.50
CA GLN A 13 -11.54 -2.49 6.06
C GLN A 13 -13.00 -2.92 6.28
N SER A 14 -13.59 -2.53 7.42
CA SER A 14 -14.99 -2.78 7.72
C SER A 14 -15.91 -2.07 6.73
N GLN A 15 -15.60 -0.81 6.38
CA GLN A 15 -16.36 -0.05 5.38
C GLN A 15 -16.28 -0.67 3.98
N ILE A 16 -15.09 -1.10 3.55
CA ILE A 16 -14.91 -1.78 2.25
C ILE A 16 -15.72 -3.08 2.22
N THR A 17 -15.67 -3.86 3.29
CA THR A 17 -16.41 -5.13 3.38
C THR A 17 -17.91 -4.90 3.38
N ALA A 18 -18.39 -3.90 4.13
CA ALA A 18 -19.80 -3.54 4.13
C ALA A 18 -20.28 -3.06 2.74
N ALA A 19 -19.51 -2.17 2.10
CA ALA A 19 -19.82 -1.68 0.75
C ALA A 19 -19.85 -2.81 -0.28
N TRP A 20 -18.87 -3.72 -0.23
CA TRP A 20 -18.84 -4.92 -1.08
C TRP A 20 -20.07 -5.80 -0.86
N ASN A 21 -20.45 -6.06 0.39
CA ASN A 21 -21.60 -6.90 0.73
C ASN A 21 -22.94 -6.28 0.33
N CYS A 22 -23.04 -4.95 0.30
CA CYS A 22 -24.23 -4.23 -0.14
C CYS A 22 -24.29 -3.99 -1.67
N THR A 23 -23.21 -4.24 -2.40
CA THR A 23 -23.19 -4.10 -3.87
C THR A 23 -23.98 -5.23 -4.53
N ASP A 24 -24.80 -4.92 -5.54
CA ASP A 24 -25.53 -5.92 -6.34
C ASP A 24 -24.56 -7.00 -6.84
N PRO A 25 -24.80 -8.29 -6.57
CA PRO A 25 -23.97 -9.38 -7.08
C PRO A 25 -23.72 -9.34 -8.59
N ALA A 26 -24.68 -8.84 -9.39
CA ALA A 26 -24.53 -8.69 -10.84
C ALA A 26 -23.51 -7.61 -11.25
N LEU A 27 -23.23 -6.64 -10.37
CA LEU A 27 -22.24 -5.58 -10.56
C LEU A 27 -20.88 -5.89 -9.94
N ARG A 28 -20.75 -7.00 -9.19
CA ARG A 28 -19.48 -7.42 -8.60
C ARG A 28 -18.59 -8.03 -9.67
N PHE A 29 -17.53 -7.33 -10.04
CA PHE A 29 -16.48 -7.90 -10.87
C PHE A 29 -15.29 -8.34 -10.00
N GLY A 30 -14.93 -9.62 -10.08
CA GLY A 30 -13.75 -10.16 -9.41
C GLY A 30 -13.90 -10.30 -7.89
N SER A 31 -12.86 -9.89 -7.16
CA SER A 31 -12.75 -10.05 -5.70
C SER A 31 -12.95 -8.72 -4.97
N ILE A 32 -13.17 -8.78 -3.66
CA ILE A 32 -13.31 -7.59 -2.81
C ILE A 32 -12.18 -6.58 -3.08
N PRO A 33 -12.49 -5.27 -3.19
CA PRO A 33 -11.49 -4.25 -3.42
C PRO A 33 -10.35 -4.31 -2.40
N ARG A 34 -9.13 -4.27 -2.91
CA ARG A 34 -7.92 -4.27 -2.09
C ARG A 34 -7.65 -2.88 -1.52
N LEU A 35 -7.54 -2.79 -0.20
CA LEU A 35 -7.03 -1.59 0.47
C LEU A 35 -5.51 -1.48 0.30
N VAL A 36 -5.05 -0.39 -0.32
CA VAL A 36 -3.63 0.01 -0.36
C VAL A 36 -3.45 1.23 0.53
N ALA A 37 -2.72 1.09 1.63
CA ALA A 37 -2.48 2.19 2.56
C ALA A 37 -1.35 3.09 2.05
N VAL A 38 -1.65 4.35 1.78
CA VAL A 38 -0.63 5.30 1.29
C VAL A 38 0.24 5.76 2.44
N SER A 39 1.51 5.37 2.44
CA SER A 39 2.45 5.60 3.55
C SER A 39 3.46 6.72 3.29
N LYS A 40 3.37 7.43 2.17
CA LYS A 40 4.26 8.57 1.86
C LYS A 40 4.28 9.58 3.02
N ARG A 41 5.49 9.98 3.41
CA ARG A 41 5.79 10.87 4.54
C ARG A 41 5.31 10.38 5.91
N LYS A 42 4.98 9.09 6.04
CA LYS A 42 4.66 8.47 7.34
C LYS A 42 5.90 7.80 7.93
N PRO A 43 6.11 7.93 9.25
CA PRO A 43 7.22 7.27 9.93
C PRO A 43 7.02 5.76 9.96
N VAL A 44 8.12 5.01 10.13
CA VAL A 44 8.11 3.54 10.19
C VAL A 44 7.15 3.01 11.27
N VAL A 45 7.06 3.68 12.42
CA VAL A 45 6.16 3.28 13.51
C VAL A 45 4.68 3.22 13.08
N ASP A 46 4.24 4.12 12.20
CA ASP A 46 2.87 4.11 11.69
C ASP A 46 2.65 2.95 10.70
N ILE A 47 3.68 2.61 9.92
CA ILE A 47 3.65 1.46 9.00
C ILE A 47 3.57 0.17 9.81
N CYS A 48 4.40 0.02 10.85
CA CYS A 48 4.36 -1.11 11.77
C CYS A 48 3.01 -1.23 12.47
N ALA A 49 2.42 -0.11 12.91
CA ALA A 49 1.09 -0.10 13.52
C ALA A 49 0.00 -0.54 12.54
N ALA A 50 0.01 -0.04 11.30
CA ALA A 50 -0.91 -0.50 10.26
C ALA A 50 -0.71 -1.99 9.94
N TYR A 51 0.54 -2.43 9.86
CA TYR A 51 0.89 -3.83 9.61
C TYR A 51 0.38 -4.76 10.71
N ALA A 52 0.52 -4.36 11.97
CA ALA A 52 -0.03 -5.08 13.12
C ALA A 52 -1.57 -5.16 13.11
N ALA A 53 -2.25 -4.26 12.40
CA ALA A 53 -3.70 -4.34 12.13
C ALA A 53 -4.04 -5.20 10.90
N GLY A 54 -3.09 -5.95 10.34
CA GLY A 54 -3.30 -6.82 9.19
C GLY A 54 -3.09 -6.15 7.83
N GLN A 55 -2.71 -4.87 7.78
CA GLN A 55 -2.38 -4.22 6.51
C GLN A 55 -1.11 -4.84 5.91
N ARG A 56 -1.14 -5.15 4.62
CA ARG A 56 0.04 -5.68 3.89
C ARG A 56 0.41 -4.87 2.67
N HIS A 57 -0.55 -4.17 2.08
CA HIS A 57 -0.35 -3.43 0.85
C HIS A 57 -0.09 -1.96 1.14
N PHE A 58 1.10 -1.47 0.82
CA PHE A 58 1.51 -0.09 1.08
C PHE A 58 1.88 0.64 -0.20
N GLY A 59 1.43 1.89 -0.30
CA GLY A 59 1.58 2.74 -1.48
C GLY A 59 2.56 3.89 -1.27
N GLU A 60 3.53 4.03 -2.16
CA GLU A 60 4.52 5.12 -2.17
C GLU A 60 4.53 5.90 -3.48
N ASN A 61 4.80 7.20 -3.39
CA ASN A 61 4.83 8.11 -4.54
C ASN A 61 6.26 8.48 -4.96
N TYR A 62 7.24 8.31 -4.07
CA TYR A 62 8.62 8.74 -4.30
C TYR A 62 9.55 7.53 -4.32
N VAL A 63 10.32 7.40 -5.40
CA VAL A 63 11.20 6.23 -5.62
C VAL A 63 12.20 6.07 -4.49
N GLN A 64 12.81 7.17 -4.06
CA GLN A 64 13.84 7.14 -3.03
C GLN A 64 13.28 6.75 -1.66
N GLU A 65 12.14 7.34 -1.27
CA GLU A 65 11.44 6.99 -0.03
C GLU A 65 10.99 5.52 -0.01
N LEU A 66 10.51 5.01 -1.15
CA LEU A 66 10.13 3.61 -1.25
C LEU A 66 11.35 2.68 -1.06
N ILE A 67 12.49 2.99 -1.69
CA ILE A 67 13.71 2.22 -1.52
C ILE A 67 14.18 2.27 -0.07
N GLU A 68 14.18 3.44 0.56
CA GLU A 68 14.57 3.61 1.96
C GLU A 68 13.69 2.77 2.89
N LYS A 69 12.36 2.83 2.75
CA LYS A 69 11.44 2.02 3.57
C LYS A 69 11.54 0.53 3.29
N ALA A 70 11.71 0.14 2.03
CA ALA A 70 11.77 -1.27 1.68
C ALA A 70 13.06 -1.94 2.19
N ASN A 71 14.12 -1.17 2.46
CA ASN A 71 15.38 -1.64 3.02
C ASN A 71 15.57 -1.23 4.49
N ASP A 72 14.56 -0.64 5.14
CA ASP A 72 14.61 -0.29 6.55
C ASP A 72 14.66 -1.58 7.40
N GLU A 73 15.67 -1.70 8.25
CA GLU A 73 15.91 -2.93 9.04
C GLU A 73 14.72 -3.27 9.95
N GLN A 74 14.06 -2.26 10.52
CA GLN A 74 12.89 -2.49 11.37
C GLN A 74 11.72 -3.01 10.55
N LEU A 75 11.47 -2.48 9.35
CA LEU A 75 10.42 -2.98 8.46
C LEU A 75 10.73 -4.39 7.94
N LEU A 76 11.98 -4.68 7.61
CA LEU A 76 12.38 -6.01 7.15
C LEU A 76 12.17 -7.08 8.22
N VAL A 77 12.45 -6.76 9.50
CA VAL A 77 12.28 -7.70 10.61
C VAL A 77 10.82 -7.76 11.09
N ALA A 78 10.19 -6.62 11.34
CA ALA A 78 8.86 -6.56 11.94
C ALA A 78 7.73 -6.79 10.94
N CYS A 79 7.97 -6.51 9.65
CA CYS A 79 6.96 -6.49 8.60
C CYS A 79 7.43 -7.22 7.31
N PRO A 80 7.85 -8.49 7.39
CA PRO A 80 8.62 -9.17 6.34
C PRO A 80 7.86 -9.41 5.02
N ASP A 81 6.53 -9.44 5.06
CA ASP A 81 5.66 -9.69 3.90
C ASP A 81 4.90 -8.44 3.43
N ILE A 82 5.39 -7.23 3.73
CA ILE A 82 4.89 -6.00 3.11
C ILE A 82 4.95 -6.14 1.59
N ARG A 83 3.87 -5.72 0.92
CA ARG A 83 3.77 -5.63 -0.54
C ARG A 83 3.78 -4.17 -0.93
N TRP A 84 4.86 -3.74 -1.58
CA TRP A 84 5.04 -2.35 -1.97
C TRP A 84 4.41 -2.02 -3.31
N HIS A 85 3.70 -0.90 -3.36
CA HIS A 85 2.99 -0.38 -4.53
C HIS A 85 3.59 0.98 -4.86
N PHE A 86 4.25 1.10 -6.01
CA PHE A 86 4.57 2.42 -6.52
C PHE A 86 3.34 3.00 -7.22
N ILE A 87 2.81 4.11 -6.71
CA ILE A 87 1.59 4.76 -7.19
C ILE A 87 1.83 6.21 -7.65
N GLY A 88 3.10 6.63 -7.73
CA GLY A 88 3.51 7.95 -8.21
C GLY A 88 3.66 8.01 -9.73
N HIS A 89 4.06 9.20 -10.21
CA HIS A 89 4.47 9.36 -11.61
C HIS A 89 5.90 8.85 -11.79
N LEU A 90 6.08 7.87 -12.67
CA LEU A 90 7.37 7.19 -12.85
C LEU A 90 7.96 7.50 -14.21
N GLN A 91 9.15 8.08 -14.20
CA GLN A 91 9.99 8.16 -15.40
C GLN A 91 10.52 6.76 -15.73
N LEU A 92 10.56 6.40 -17.01
CA LEU A 92 10.92 5.05 -17.49
C LEU A 92 12.28 4.58 -16.93
N ASN A 93 13.26 5.48 -16.90
CA ASN A 93 14.61 5.21 -16.40
C ASN A 93 14.65 4.89 -14.89
N LYS A 94 13.62 5.25 -14.12
CA LYS A 94 13.54 4.98 -12.67
C LYS A 94 12.84 3.66 -12.35
N VAL A 95 12.20 3.01 -13.33
CA VAL A 95 11.57 1.69 -13.16
C VAL A 95 12.61 0.65 -12.76
N ARG A 96 13.76 0.64 -13.47
CA ARG A 96 14.85 -0.30 -13.21
C ARG A 96 15.37 -0.19 -11.77
N LYS A 97 15.52 1.05 -11.28
CA LYS A 97 15.96 1.32 -9.90
C LYS A 97 15.00 0.71 -8.87
N LEU A 98 13.68 0.77 -9.10
CA LEU A 98 12.71 0.15 -8.21
C LEU A 98 12.81 -1.38 -8.21
N ILE A 99 12.89 -1.98 -9.39
CA ILE A 99 12.96 -3.45 -9.53
C ILE A 99 14.21 -4.01 -8.83
N GLU A 100 15.35 -3.32 -8.95
CA GLU A 100 16.62 -3.79 -8.40
C GLU A 100 16.75 -3.56 -6.88
N ASN A 101 16.04 -2.58 -6.30
CA ASN A 101 16.30 -2.12 -4.92
C ASN A 101 15.09 -2.22 -3.98
N VAL A 102 13.91 -2.63 -4.44
CA VAL A 102 12.70 -2.73 -3.60
C VAL A 102 12.34 -4.20 -3.42
N PRO A 103 12.73 -4.85 -2.30
CA PRO A 103 12.23 -6.18 -1.99
C PRO A 103 10.70 -6.13 -1.87
N ASN A 104 10.02 -7.21 -2.25
CA ASN A 104 8.56 -7.32 -2.25
C ASN A 104 7.83 -6.20 -3.03
N LEU A 105 8.46 -5.66 -4.07
CA LEU A 105 7.77 -4.79 -5.04
C LEU A 105 6.63 -5.58 -5.70
N HIS A 106 5.40 -5.13 -5.49
CA HIS A 106 4.21 -5.85 -5.91
C HIS A 106 3.52 -5.23 -7.13
N VAL A 107 3.42 -3.90 -7.17
CA VAL A 107 2.82 -3.18 -8.28
C VAL A 107 3.63 -1.93 -8.56
N VAL A 108 3.89 -1.67 -9.85
CA VAL A 108 4.37 -0.38 -10.34
C VAL A 108 3.28 0.18 -11.24
N ARG A 109 2.58 1.20 -10.76
CA ARG A 109 1.63 1.96 -11.57
C ARG A 109 2.31 3.23 -12.03
N ASN A 110 2.26 3.48 -13.34
CA ASN A 110 2.62 4.77 -13.90
C ASN A 110 1.34 5.50 -14.30
N GLY A 111 0.79 6.29 -13.38
CA GLY A 111 -0.40 7.08 -13.66
C GLY A 111 -0.03 8.40 -14.33
N ARG A 112 -0.55 8.65 -15.55
CA ARG A 112 -0.72 10.02 -16.03
C ARG A 112 -1.90 10.62 -15.26
N LEU A 113 -1.68 11.72 -14.53
CA LEU A 113 -2.78 12.52 -13.99
C LEU A 113 -3.52 13.13 -15.19
N GLY A 114 -4.62 12.50 -15.63
CA GLY A 114 -5.40 12.97 -16.77
C GLY A 114 -6.27 11.91 -17.45
N GLU A 115 -5.99 10.62 -17.26
CA GLU A 115 -6.82 9.54 -17.80
C GLU A 115 -7.48 8.82 -16.63
N ALA A 116 -8.65 9.31 -16.23
CA ALA A 116 -9.61 8.50 -15.48
C ALA A 116 -10.10 7.39 -16.42
N CYS A 117 -9.92 6.14 -16.03
CA CYS A 117 -10.78 5.07 -16.53
C CYS A 117 -12.16 5.21 -15.90
#